data_AF-A0A4U9TWX7-F1
#
_entry.id   AF-A0A4U9TWX7-F1
#
_cell.length_a   1.000
_cell.length_b   1.000
_cell.length_c   1.000
_cell.angle_alpha   90.00
_cell.angle_beta   90.00
_cell.angle_gamma   90.00
#
_symmetry.space_group_name_H-M   'P 1'
#
loop_
_entity.id
_entity.type
_entity.pdbx_description
1 polymer ?
#
loop_
_entity_poly.entity_id
_entity_poly.type
_entity_poly.pdbx_seq_one_letter_code
_entity_poly.pdbx_strand_id
1 'polypeptide(L)'
;MQDANLTVSSGECVVLHGHSGSGKSTLLRSLYANYLPDSGKIWIHHQNDWLELVQAEARQILAVRRHTIGWVSQFLRVILVSARWKW
;
A
#
# COMPACT_ATOMS: atom_id res chain seq x y z
N MET A 1 0.69 9.12 -13.36
CA MET A 1 0.29 10.08 -12.32
C MET A 1 1.37 11.15 -12.32
N GLN A 2 1.02 12.42 -12.43
CA GLN A 2 1.99 13.51 -12.46
C GLN A 2 1.67 14.45 -11.30
N ASP A 3 2.66 14.76 -10.47
CA ASP A 3 2.63 15.76 -9.39
C ASP A 3 1.46 15.67 -8.40
N ALA A 4 1.08 14.46 -7.99
CA ALA A 4 0.07 14.27 -6.96
C ALA A 4 0.68 14.47 -5.56
N ASN A 5 0.08 15.36 -4.76
CA ASN A 5 0.43 15.59 -3.36
C ASN A 5 -0.78 15.26 -2.48
N LEU A 6 -0.57 14.47 -1.43
CA LEU A 6 -1.59 14.09 -0.46
C LEU A 6 -0.96 13.99 0.93
N THR A 7 -1.65 14.50 1.93
CA THR A 7 -1.32 14.31 3.35
C THR A 7 -2.55 13.80 4.05
N VAL A 8 -2.39 12.75 4.87
CA VAL A 8 -3.45 12.16 5.67
C VAL A 8 -2.98 12.09 7.11
N SER A 9 -3.75 12.70 8.01
CA SER A 9 -3.47 12.75 9.44
C SER A 9 -4.04 11.53 10.15
N SER A 10 -3.51 11.23 11.34
CA SER A 10 -4.06 10.17 12.18
C SER A 10 -5.53 10.45 12.51
N GLY A 11 -6.37 9.42 12.38
CA GLY A 11 -7.82 9.52 12.61
C GLY A 11 -8.64 10.02 11.40
N GLU A 12 -7.99 10.43 10.31
CA GLU A 12 -8.72 10.84 9.10
C GLU A 12 -9.18 9.63 8.26
N CYS A 13 -10.39 9.74 7.73
CA CYS A 13 -10.92 8.84 6.72
C CYS A 13 -11.01 9.59 5.39
N VAL A 14 -10.19 9.19 4.42
CA VAL A 14 -10.07 9.87 3.12
C VAL A 14 -10.59 8.96 2.02
N VAL A 15 -11.40 9.53 1.11
CA VAL A 15 -11.90 8.84 -0.07
C VAL A 15 -11.14 9.31 -1.31
N LEU A 16 -10.51 8.37 -2.01
CA LEU A 16 -9.86 8.63 -3.28
C LEU A 16 -10.85 8.36 -4.44
N HIS A 17 -11.43 9.43 -5.00
CA HIS A 17 -12.40 9.35 -6.10
C HIS A 17 -11.79 9.73 -7.46
N GLY A 18 -12.36 9.22 -8.55
CA GLY A 18 -11.98 9.57 -9.92
C GLY A 18 -12.33 8.49 -10.94
N HIS A 19 -12.27 8.82 -12.24
CA HIS A 19 -12.58 7.92 -13.35
C HIS A 19 -11.71 6.66 -13.38
N SER A 20 -12.19 5.57 -14.01
CA SER A 20 -11.36 4.40 -14.27
C SER A 20 -10.09 4.80 -15.05
N GLY A 21 -8.94 4.21 -14.71
CA GLY A 21 -7.66 4.58 -15.32
C GLY A 21 -6.99 5.84 -14.75
N SER A 22 -7.63 6.60 -13.85
CA SER A 22 -7.04 7.83 -13.28
C SER A 22 -5.82 7.61 -12.37
N GLY A 23 -5.40 6.35 -12.15
CA GLY A 23 -4.22 6.02 -11.35
C GLY A 23 -4.48 5.71 -9.87
N LYS A 24 -5.74 5.65 -9.41
CA LYS A 24 -6.09 5.34 -8.00
C LYS A 24 -5.43 4.05 -7.49
N SER A 25 -5.61 2.95 -8.22
CA SER A 25 -5.02 1.67 -7.84
C SER A 25 -3.49 1.69 -7.91
N THR A 26 -2.91 2.50 -8.80
CA THR A 26 -1.45 2.69 -8.88
C THR A 26 -0.94 3.45 -7.65
N LEU A 27 -1.62 4.52 -7.23
CA LEU A 27 -1.29 5.27 -6.01
C LEU A 27 -1.37 4.36 -4.78
N LEU A 28 -2.48 3.63 -4.60
CA LEU A 28 -2.67 2.73 -3.46
C LEU A 28 -1.62 1.60 -3.44
N ARG A 29 -1.26 1.04 -4.60
CA ARG A 29 -0.19 0.04 -4.70
C ARG A 29 1.19 0.62 -4.41
N SER A 30 1.44 1.86 -4.79
CA SER A 30 2.71 2.55 -4.47
C SER A 30 2.81 2.85 -2.97
N LEU A 31 1.71 3.28 -2.34
CA LEU A 31 1.62 3.48 -0.89
C LEU A 31 1.86 2.18 -0.11
N TYR A 32 1.39 1.04 -0.63
CA TYR A 32 1.67 -0.27 -0.05
C TYR A 32 3.05 -0.83 -0.45
N ALA A 33 3.88 -0.06 -1.15
CA ALA A 33 5.19 -0.46 -1.68
C ALA A 33 5.16 -1.70 -2.61
N ASN A 34 4.04 -1.94 -3.30
CA ASN A 34 3.96 -2.97 -4.35
C ASN A 34 4.59 -2.49 -5.65
N TYR A 35 4.49 -1.18 -5.93
CA TYR A 35 5.12 -0.52 -7.07
C TYR A 35 6.07 0.55 -6.56
N LEU A 36 7.25 0.62 -7.17
CA LEU A 36 8.16 1.73 -6.98
C LEU A 36 7.69 2.87 -7.90
N PRO A 37 7.35 4.06 -7.38
CA PRO A 37 7.06 5.19 -8.24
C PRO A 37 8.33 5.61 -9.01
N ASP A 38 8.15 6.08 -10.25
CA ASP A 38 9.27 6.54 -11.09
C ASP A 38 9.98 7.78 -10.47
N SER A 39 9.24 8.56 -9.68
CA SER A 39 9.75 9.76 -9.00
C SER A 39 8.89 10.12 -7.78
N GLY A 40 9.45 10.92 -6.87
CA GLY A 40 8.75 11.41 -5.68
C GLY A 40 9.15 10.68 -4.40
N LYS A 41 8.38 10.90 -3.33
CA LYS A 41 8.61 10.33 -2.00
C LYS A 41 7.29 9.94 -1.36
N ILE A 42 7.30 8.89 -0.55
CA ILE A 42 6.14 8.47 0.22
C ILE A 42 6.57 8.32 1.68
N TRP A 43 6.02 9.15 2.56
CA TRP A 43 6.35 9.14 3.99
C TRP A 43 5.25 8.46 4.79
N ILE A 44 5.63 7.53 5.65
CA ILE A 44 4.73 6.81 6.56
C ILE A 44 5.24 6.95 7.99
N HIS A 45 4.35 7.31 8.90
CA HIS A 45 4.64 7.29 10.32
C HIS A 45 4.58 5.84 10.85
N HIS A 46 5.73 5.30 11.26
CA HIS A 46 5.91 3.92 11.71
C HIS A 46 6.74 3.89 13.00
N GLN A 47 6.22 3.25 14.07
CA GLN A 47 6.92 3.11 15.35
C GLN A 47 7.48 4.43 15.93
N ASN A 48 6.68 5.50 15.91
CA ASN A 48 7.04 6.85 16.38
C ASN A 48 8.11 7.58 15.55
N ASP A 49 8.37 7.14 14.32
CA ASP A 49 9.26 7.85 13.40
C ASP A 49 8.70 7.89 11.97
N TRP A 50 9.21 8.81 11.15
CA TRP A 50 8.86 8.92 9.75
C TRP A 50 9.80 8.08 8.88
N LEU A 51 9.23 7.14 8.15
CA LEU A 51 9.94 6.32 7.17
C LEU A 51 9.59 6.78 5.75
N GLU A 52 10.62 7.04 4.93
CA GLU A 52 10.47 7.24 3.49
C GLU A 52 10.48 5.86 2.79
N LEU A 53 9.36 5.48 2.17
CA LEU A 53 9.15 4.14 1.62
C LEU A 53 9.91 3.86 0.33
N VAL A 54 10.16 4.86 -0.52
CA VAL A 54 10.78 4.66 -1.85
C VAL A 54 12.23 4.18 -1.71
N GLN A 55 12.94 4.66 -0.68
CA GLN A 55 14.32 4.30 -0.38
C GLN A 55 14.44 3.32 0.81
N ALA A 56 13.32 2.86 1.37
CA ALA A 56 13.33 1.94 2.51
C ALA A 56 13.88 0.56 2.13
N GLU A 57 14.60 -0.05 3.06
CA GLU A 57 15.04 -1.43 2.92
C GLU A 57 13.85 -2.41 2.96
N ALA A 58 13.98 -3.56 2.29
CA ALA A 58 12.92 -4.57 2.24
C ALA A 58 12.40 -4.98 3.62
N ARG A 59 13.29 -5.07 4.64
CA ARG A 59 12.89 -5.39 6.02
C ARG A 59 12.01 -4.32 6.65
N GLN A 60 12.25 -3.04 6.35
CA GLN A 60 11.45 -1.92 6.84
C GLN A 60 10.07 -1.92 6.16
N ILE A 61 10.03 -2.15 4.84
CA ILE A 61 8.77 -2.30 4.10
C ILE A 61 7.93 -3.44 4.68
N LEU A 62 8.54 -4.60 4.96
CA LEU A 62 7.84 -5.73 5.58
C LEU A 62 7.33 -5.41 6.99
N ALA A 63 8.07 -4.64 7.79
CA ALA A 63 7.64 -4.20 9.11
C ALA A 63 6.43 -3.25 9.02
N VAL A 64 6.46 -2.28 8.10
CA VAL A 64 5.33 -1.36 7.84
C VAL A 64 4.07 -2.13 7.45
N ARG A 65 4.17 -3.09 6.53
CA ARG A 65 3.02 -3.91 6.10
C ARG A 65 2.45 -4.78 7.22
N ARG A 66 3.28 -5.23 8.15
CA ARG A 66 2.82 -6.07 9.27
C ARG A 66 2.17 -5.28 10.39
N HIS A 67 2.64 -4.06 10.64
CA HIS A 67 2.32 -3.35 11.89
C HIS A 67 1.68 -1.97 11.70
N THR A 68 1.61 -1.45 10.47
CA THR A 68 1.16 -0.06 10.24
C THR A 68 0.16 0.05 9.10
N ILE A 69 0.38 -0.62 7.97
CA ILE A 69 -0.52 -0.52 6.82
C ILE A 69 -1.22 -1.86 6.58
N GLY A 70 -2.56 -1.87 6.73
CA GLY A 70 -3.42 -2.95 6.26
C GLY A 70 -3.78 -2.78 4.79
N TRP A 71 -4.02 -3.90 4.09
CA TRP A 71 -4.45 -3.90 2.69
C TRP A 71 -5.67 -4.79 2.49
N VAL A 72 -6.70 -4.24 1.85
CA VAL A 72 -7.88 -4.99 1.40
C VAL A 72 -7.91 -4.94 -0.12
N SER A 73 -7.97 -6.10 -0.77
CA SER A 73 -7.96 -6.16 -2.24
C SER A 73 -9.31 -5.74 -2.82
N GLN A 74 -9.27 -5.04 -3.97
CA GLN A 74 -10.47 -4.67 -4.73
C GLN A 74 -11.29 -5.89 -5.16
N PHE A 75 -10.60 -6.95 -5.55
CA PHE A 75 -11.21 -8.23 -5.88
C PHE A 75 -10.73 -9.24 -4.86
N LEU A 76 -11.65 -9.79 -4.07
CA LEU A 76 -11.34 -10.87 -3.15
C LEU A 76 -11.25 -12.16 -3.99
N ARG A 77 -10.06 -12.76 -4.04
CA ARG A 77 -9.89 -14.10 -4.62
C ARG A 77 -9.72 -15.08 -3.47
N VAL A 78 -10.73 -15.91 -3.23
CA VAL A 78 -10.64 -17.02 -2.28
C VAL A 78 -9.87 -18.15 -2.96
N ILE A 79 -8.68 -18.46 -2.46
CA ILE A 79 -7.94 -19.65 -2.88
C ILE A 79 -8.47 -20.81 -2.04
N LEU A 80 -9.33 -21.63 -2.62
CA LEU A 80 -9.70 -22.91 -2.03
C LEU A 80 -8.52 -23.88 -2.17
N VAL A 81 -7.79 -24.11 -1.08
CA VAL A 81 -6.84 -25.23 -1.04
C VAL A 81 -7.65 -26.50 -0.80
N SER A 82 -7.94 -27.25 -1.87
CA SER A 82 -8.47 -28.61 -1.76
C SER A 82 -7.35 -29.51 -1.22
N ALA A 83 -7.38 -29.79 0.08
CA ALA A 83 -6.52 -30.82 0.67
C ALA A 83 -7.02 -32.20 0.20
N ARG A 84 -6.40 -32.72 -0.85
CA ARG A 84 -6.65 -34.08 -1.35
C ARG A 84 -5.79 -35.06 -0.54
N TRP A 85 -6.35 -35.55 0.56
CA TRP A 85 -5.77 -36.69 1.30
C TRP A 85 -5.90 -37.93 0.40
N LYS A 86 -4.78 -38.42 -0.13
CA LYS A 86 -4.69 -39.74 -0.75
C LYS A 86 -4.28 -40.71 0.35
N TRP A 87 -5.14 -41.72 0.58
CA TRP A 87 -4.80 -42.95 1.29
C TRP A 87 -3.94 -43.83 0.40
#